data_AF-A0A2P8DZN5-F1
#
_entry.id   AF-A0A2P8DZN5-F1
#
_cell.length_a   1.000
_cell.length_b   1.000
_cell.length_c   1.000
_cell.angle_alpha   90.00
_cell.angle_beta   90.00
_cell.angle_gamma   90.00
#
_symmetry.space_group_name_H-M   'P 1'
#
loop_
_entity.id
_entity.type
_entity.pdbx_description
1 polymer ?
#
loop_
_entity_poly.entity_id
_entity_poly.type
_entity_poly.pdbx_seq_one_letter_code
_entity_poly.pdbx_strand_id
1 'polypeptide(L)'
;MSKKASKVSEPEVASYGKATFSVDSILNMEMGHFDEPLNRVETFRQGLGKDAFESLKAIAGLDYNTLATALGISSKTIQRKEVFDTIQSEKMFELAELYAMGISYFGLEGFRNWMERPLFSIGNRKPLDLIDVSEGLDILKSEIMRLQHGIAI
;
A
#
# COMPACT_ATOMS: atom_id res chain seq x y z
N MET A 1 25.14 -49.90 -28.40
CA MET A 1 25.43 -48.81 -27.44
C MET A 1 24.38 -47.72 -27.63
N SER A 2 23.30 -47.72 -26.85
CA SER A 2 22.23 -46.73 -26.97
C SER A 2 22.38 -45.67 -25.88
N LYS A 3 22.62 -44.42 -26.29
CA LYS A 3 22.72 -43.25 -25.41
C LYS A 3 21.34 -42.94 -24.83
N LYS A 4 21.25 -42.90 -23.49
CA LYS A 4 20.07 -42.53 -22.72
C LYS A 4 19.98 -41.00 -22.70
N ALA A 5 18.95 -40.42 -23.31
CA ALA A 5 18.68 -38.99 -23.23
C ALA A 5 18.21 -38.64 -21.82
N SER A 6 19.05 -37.91 -21.09
CA SER A 6 18.73 -37.35 -19.77
C SER A 6 17.76 -36.19 -19.96
N LYS A 7 16.48 -36.43 -19.65
CA LYS A 7 15.48 -35.38 -19.44
C LYS A 7 15.82 -34.71 -18.11
N VAL A 8 16.57 -33.61 -18.16
CA VAL A 8 16.71 -32.73 -17.00
C VAL A 8 15.36 -32.05 -16.83
N SER A 9 14.64 -32.42 -15.78
CA SER A 9 13.45 -31.69 -15.35
C SER A 9 13.92 -30.37 -14.75
N GLU A 10 13.75 -29.28 -15.48
CA GLU A 10 13.74 -27.96 -14.87
C GLU A 10 12.64 -27.99 -13.80
N PRO A 11 12.94 -27.62 -12.54
CA PRO A 11 11.89 -27.50 -11.54
C PRO A 11 10.95 -26.42 -12.04
N GLU A 12 9.66 -26.76 -12.11
CA GLU A 12 8.57 -25.83 -12.36
C GLU A 12 8.78 -24.63 -11.45
N VAL A 13 9.24 -23.52 -12.03
CA VAL A 13 9.29 -22.23 -11.36
C VAL A 13 7.84 -21.93 -11.07
N ALA A 14 7.43 -22.17 -9.83
CA ALA A 14 6.13 -21.82 -9.34
C ALA A 14 5.91 -20.36 -9.70
N SER A 15 5.06 -20.12 -10.68
CA SER A 15 4.42 -18.84 -10.93
C SER A 15 3.59 -18.58 -9.67
N TYR A 16 4.23 -18.02 -8.64
CA TYR A 16 3.52 -17.28 -7.62
C TYR A 16 2.86 -16.13 -8.37
N GLY A 17 1.60 -16.33 -8.74
CA GLY A 17 0.72 -15.25 -9.15
C GLY A 17 0.54 -14.35 -7.94
N LYS A 18 1.53 -13.49 -7.67
CA LYS A 18 1.33 -12.34 -6.80
C LYS A 18 0.27 -11.52 -7.51
N ALA A 19 -0.96 -11.54 -6.98
CA ALA A 19 -1.93 -10.53 -7.34
C ALA A 19 -1.26 -9.19 -7.08
N THR A 20 -0.94 -8.45 -8.15
CA THR A 20 -0.38 -7.12 -8.03
C THR A 20 -1.47 -6.26 -7.40
N PHE A 21 -1.36 -5.97 -6.10
CA PHE A 21 -2.22 -4.98 -5.46
C PHE A 21 -1.82 -3.62 -6.05
N SER A 22 -2.67 -3.07 -6.93
CA SER A 22 -2.50 -1.72 -7.47
C SER A 22 -3.21 -0.72 -6.58
N VAL A 23 -2.87 0.55 -6.74
CA VAL A 23 -3.59 1.63 -6.04
C VAL A 23 -5.05 1.67 -6.45
N ASP A 24 -5.34 1.43 -7.74
CA ASP A 24 -6.71 1.39 -8.26
C ASP A 24 -7.53 0.31 -7.55
N SER A 25 -6.98 -0.91 -7.39
CA SER A 25 -7.71 -1.98 -6.71
C SER A 25 -7.89 -1.71 -5.23
N ILE A 26 -6.94 -1.04 -4.57
CA ILE A 26 -7.07 -0.65 -3.16
C ILE A 26 -8.17 0.39 -2.97
N LEU A 27 -8.26 1.35 -3.87
CA LEU A 27 -9.23 2.46 -3.79
C LEU A 27 -10.54 2.16 -4.53
N ASN A 28 -10.76 0.92 -4.95
CA ASN A 28 -11.96 0.49 -5.68
C ASN A 28 -12.23 1.33 -6.95
N MET A 29 -11.17 1.62 -7.71
CA MET A 29 -11.20 2.33 -8.98
C MET A 29 -10.96 1.39 -10.16
N GLU A 30 -11.29 1.86 -11.35
CA GLU A 30 -11.00 1.15 -12.60
C GLU A 30 -9.48 1.00 -12.78
N MET A 31 -9.05 -0.15 -13.33
CA MET A 31 -7.63 -0.42 -13.53
C MET A 31 -7.01 0.62 -14.48
N GLY A 32 -5.89 1.21 -14.07
CA GLY A 32 -5.19 2.26 -14.81
C GLY A 32 -5.78 3.67 -14.63
N HIS A 33 -6.77 3.85 -13.75
CA HIS A 33 -7.35 5.15 -13.43
C HIS A 33 -6.30 6.15 -12.95
N PHE A 34 -5.35 5.67 -12.14
CA PHE A 34 -4.29 6.51 -11.58
C PHE A 34 -2.98 6.54 -12.38
N ASP A 35 -2.90 5.93 -13.57
CA ASP A 35 -1.65 5.87 -14.35
C ASP A 35 -1.20 7.26 -14.83
N GLU A 36 -2.16 8.06 -15.32
CA GLU A 36 -1.90 9.40 -15.88
C GLU A 36 -1.89 10.47 -14.78
N PRO A 37 -0.80 11.25 -14.61
CA PRO A 37 -0.71 12.29 -13.59
C PRO A 37 -1.86 13.31 -13.59
N LEU A 38 -2.32 13.72 -14.77
CA LEU A 38 -3.44 14.68 -14.87
C LEU A 38 -4.76 14.08 -14.38
N ASN A 39 -5.01 12.79 -14.63
CA ASN A 39 -6.20 12.11 -14.11
C ASN A 39 -6.17 12.04 -12.57
N ARG A 40 -4.99 11.84 -11.97
CA ARG A 40 -4.84 11.88 -10.50
C ARG A 40 -5.22 13.25 -9.95
N VAL A 41 -4.70 14.32 -10.54
CA VAL A 41 -5.00 15.70 -10.14
C VAL A 41 -6.51 15.97 -10.20
N GLU A 42 -7.17 15.61 -11.29
CA GLU A 42 -8.62 15.80 -11.42
C GLU A 42 -9.40 14.93 -10.43
N THR A 43 -8.95 13.69 -10.18
CA THR A 43 -9.56 12.80 -9.19
C THR A 43 -9.47 13.40 -7.78
N PHE A 44 -8.32 13.97 -7.40
CA PHE A 44 -8.17 14.59 -6.08
C PHE A 44 -8.99 15.87 -5.96
N ARG A 45 -9.11 16.66 -7.03
CA ARG A 45 -9.99 17.84 -7.05
C ARG A 45 -11.47 17.48 -6.91
N GLN A 46 -11.90 16.40 -7.55
CA GLN A 46 -13.27 15.87 -7.43
C GLN A 46 -13.51 15.21 -6.06
N GLY A 47 -12.45 14.63 -5.49
CA GLY A 47 -12.48 13.95 -4.21
C GLY A 47 -12.72 12.45 -4.34
N LEU A 48 -12.07 11.67 -3.47
CA LEU A 48 -12.33 10.24 -3.33
C LEU A 48 -13.58 10.01 -2.49
N GLY A 49 -14.39 9.04 -2.88
CA GLY A 49 -15.63 8.68 -2.19
C GLY A 49 -15.42 7.81 -0.95
N LYS A 50 -16.48 7.64 -0.18
CA LYS A 50 -16.52 6.77 1.00
C LYS A 50 -16.19 5.32 0.67
N ASP A 51 -16.61 4.83 -0.50
CA ASP A 51 -16.32 3.46 -0.94
C ASP A 51 -14.81 3.20 -1.11
N ALA A 52 -14.07 4.17 -1.65
CA ALA A 52 -12.61 4.10 -1.77
C ALA A 52 -11.95 4.02 -0.38
N PHE A 53 -12.44 4.83 0.57
CA PHE A 53 -11.99 4.81 1.96
C PHE A 53 -12.26 3.46 2.64
N GLU A 54 -13.47 2.92 2.51
CA GLU A 54 -13.83 1.65 3.15
C GLU A 54 -13.07 0.46 2.54
N SER A 55 -12.80 0.49 1.23
CA SER A 55 -11.93 -0.47 0.55
C SER A 55 -10.50 -0.41 1.10
N LEU A 56 -9.90 0.79 1.17
CA LEU A 56 -8.58 0.99 1.77
C LEU A 56 -8.56 0.48 3.21
N LYS A 57 -9.57 0.81 4.02
CA LYS A 57 -9.68 0.35 5.40
C LYS A 57 -9.70 -1.18 5.51
N ALA A 58 -10.48 -1.84 4.68
CA ALA A 58 -10.60 -3.30 4.66
C ALA A 58 -9.26 -3.97 4.29
N ILE A 59 -8.56 -3.43 3.29
CA ILE A 59 -7.25 -3.95 2.85
C ILE A 59 -6.16 -3.62 3.86
N ALA A 60 -6.15 -2.40 4.39
CA ALA A 60 -5.16 -2.00 5.38
C ALA A 60 -5.30 -2.76 6.69
N GLY A 61 -6.52 -3.21 7.03
CA GLY A 61 -6.81 -3.87 8.30
C GLY A 61 -6.76 -2.90 9.48
N LEU A 62 -6.90 -1.60 9.22
CA LEU A 62 -6.81 -0.55 10.21
C LEU A 62 -8.20 -0.12 10.73
N ASP A 63 -8.21 0.45 11.93
CA ASP A 63 -9.41 1.04 12.48
C ASP A 63 -9.62 2.49 11.98
N TYR A 64 -10.80 3.04 12.27
CA TYR A 64 -11.14 4.40 11.88
C TYR A 64 -10.22 5.45 12.51
N ASN A 65 -9.69 5.20 13.72
CA ASN A 65 -8.86 6.17 14.42
C ASN A 65 -7.48 6.28 13.78
N THR A 66 -6.88 5.15 13.41
CA THR A 66 -5.58 5.10 12.75
C THR A 66 -5.65 5.76 11.38
N LEU A 67 -6.71 5.48 10.61
CA LEU A 67 -6.92 6.14 9.31
C LEU A 67 -7.28 7.62 9.47
N ALA A 68 -7.98 8.01 10.54
CA ALA A 68 -8.23 9.42 10.86
C ALA A 68 -6.92 10.17 11.09
N THR A 69 -6.00 9.56 11.85
CA THR A 69 -4.64 10.09 12.04
C THR A 69 -3.89 10.22 10.71
N ALA A 70 -3.90 9.17 9.87
CA ALA A 70 -3.22 9.20 8.57
C ALA A 70 -3.74 10.31 7.66
N LEU A 71 -5.07 10.49 7.63
CA LEU A 71 -5.70 11.53 6.82
C LEU A 71 -5.61 12.93 7.48
N GLY A 72 -5.32 13.01 8.78
CA GLY A 72 -5.20 14.27 9.52
C GLY A 72 -6.55 14.92 9.86
N ILE A 73 -7.58 14.09 10.06
CA ILE A 73 -8.93 14.52 10.46
C ILE A 73 -9.42 13.69 11.63
N SER A 74 -10.58 14.05 12.22
CA SER A 74 -11.16 13.24 13.29
C SER A 74 -11.89 12.00 12.77
N SER A 75 -11.91 10.93 13.55
CA SER A 75 -12.70 9.72 13.26
C SER A 75 -14.20 10.04 13.07
N LYS A 76 -14.73 10.98 13.86
CA LYS A 76 -16.10 11.50 13.71
C LYS A 76 -16.33 12.20 12.36
N THR A 77 -15.31 12.84 11.81
CA THR A 77 -15.35 13.44 10.47
C THR A 77 -15.42 12.34 9.41
N ILE A 78 -14.54 11.33 9.49
CA ILE A 78 -14.55 10.20 8.55
C ILE A 78 -15.90 9.49 8.48
N GLN A 79 -16.56 9.29 9.62
CA GLN A 79 -17.83 8.56 9.68
C GLN A 79 -18.99 9.29 8.99
N ARG A 80 -18.92 10.61 8.82
CA ARG A 80 -19.99 11.42 8.20
C ARG A 80 -19.68 11.87 6.78
N LYS A 81 -18.44 11.67 6.33
CA LYS A 81 -17.93 12.24 5.09
C LYS A 81 -18.16 11.25 3.97
N GLU A 82 -18.98 11.62 2.99
CA GLU A 82 -19.25 10.80 1.81
C GLU A 82 -18.20 11.00 0.71
N VAL A 83 -17.64 12.21 0.62
CA VAL A 83 -16.58 12.57 -0.34
C VAL A 83 -15.49 13.35 0.40
N PHE A 84 -14.25 12.89 0.24
CA PHE A 84 -13.07 13.49 0.83
C PHE A 84 -12.59 14.67 -0.03
N ASP A 85 -12.16 15.75 0.59
CA ASP A 85 -11.61 16.90 -0.15
C ASP A 85 -10.24 16.56 -0.75
N THR A 86 -9.66 17.51 -1.50
CA THR A 86 -8.38 17.31 -2.21
C THR A 86 -7.25 16.84 -1.32
N ILE A 87 -7.03 17.49 -0.18
CA ILE A 87 -5.94 17.15 0.73
C ILE A 87 -6.14 15.74 1.29
N GLN A 88 -7.37 15.41 1.68
CA GLN A 88 -7.69 14.10 2.23
C GLN A 88 -7.60 12.99 1.16
N SER A 89 -7.94 13.32 -0.09
CA SER A 89 -7.86 12.40 -1.23
C SER A 89 -6.41 12.11 -1.62
N GLU A 90 -5.55 13.14 -1.61
CA GLU A 90 -4.09 12.98 -1.81
C GLU A 90 -3.48 12.07 -0.74
N LYS A 91 -3.76 12.33 0.55
CA LYS A 91 -3.28 11.49 1.65
C LYS A 91 -3.77 10.05 1.57
N MET A 92 -5.02 9.84 1.18
CA MET A 92 -5.59 8.51 0.99
C MET A 92 -4.88 7.76 -0.14
N PHE A 93 -4.57 8.46 -1.23
CA PHE A 93 -3.80 7.94 -2.35
C PHE A 93 -2.36 7.59 -1.94
N GLU A 94 -1.64 8.48 -1.26
CA GLU A 94 -0.27 8.23 -0.77
C GLU A 94 -0.20 7.02 0.17
N LEU A 95 -1.19 6.87 1.05
CA LEU A 95 -1.31 5.71 1.92
C LEU A 95 -1.59 4.43 1.11
N ALA A 96 -2.49 4.50 0.12
CA ALA A 96 -2.77 3.37 -0.77
C ALA A 96 -1.54 2.96 -1.58
N GLU A 97 -0.70 3.88 -2.04
CA GLU A 97 0.58 3.59 -2.68
C GLU A 97 1.52 2.81 -1.76
N LEU A 98 1.65 3.25 -0.50
CA LEU A 98 2.47 2.55 0.50
C LEU A 98 1.97 1.11 0.69
N TYR A 99 0.65 0.94 0.82
CA TYR A 99 0.04 -0.39 0.98
C TYR A 99 0.20 -1.26 -0.27
N ALA A 100 0.02 -0.72 -1.47
CA ALA A 100 0.26 -1.43 -2.72
C ALA A 100 1.70 -1.97 -2.79
N MET A 101 2.68 -1.10 -2.51
CA MET A 101 4.10 -1.45 -2.52
C MET A 101 4.44 -2.50 -1.45
N GLY A 102 3.96 -2.29 -0.22
CA GLY A 102 4.20 -3.18 0.90
C GLY A 102 3.58 -4.56 0.72
N ILE A 103 2.31 -4.62 0.33
CA ILE A 103 1.60 -5.88 0.09
C ILE A 103 2.23 -6.65 -1.07
N SER A 104 2.66 -5.95 -2.14
CA SER A 104 3.36 -6.59 -3.26
C SER A 104 4.66 -7.29 -2.80
N TYR A 105 5.39 -6.69 -1.86
CA TYR A 105 6.62 -7.29 -1.33
C TYR A 105 6.36 -8.37 -0.26
N PHE A 106 5.69 -8.02 0.83
CA PHE A 106 5.52 -8.86 2.02
C PHE A 106 4.29 -9.79 1.98
N GLY A 107 3.36 -9.58 1.06
CA GLY A 107 2.00 -10.12 1.16
C GLY A 107 1.13 -9.35 2.16
N LEU A 108 -0.18 -9.61 2.14
CA LEU A 108 -1.16 -8.84 2.92
C LEU A 108 -0.92 -8.92 4.44
N GLU A 109 -0.87 -10.13 4.98
CA GLU A 109 -0.65 -10.34 6.42
C GLU A 109 0.78 -9.96 6.83
N GLY A 110 1.76 -10.26 5.97
CA GLY A 110 3.16 -9.89 6.20
C GLY A 110 3.35 -8.38 6.32
N PHE A 111 2.70 -7.61 5.44
CA PHE A 111 2.79 -6.15 5.49
C PHE A 111 2.09 -5.57 6.72
N ARG A 112 0.90 -6.08 7.08
CA ARG A 112 0.22 -5.65 8.33
C ARG A 112 1.09 -5.88 9.56
N ASN A 113 1.72 -7.05 9.66
CA ASN A 113 2.65 -7.35 10.76
C ASN A 113 3.89 -6.44 10.74
N TRP A 114 4.41 -6.13 9.55
CA TRP A 114 5.53 -5.20 9.40
C TRP A 114 5.15 -3.79 9.88
N MET A 115 3.94 -3.32 9.57
CA MET A 115 3.45 -2.00 9.97
C MET A 115 3.35 -1.81 11.50
N GLU A 116 3.12 -2.88 12.26
CA GLU A 116 3.01 -2.84 13.72
C GLU A 116 4.33 -3.10 14.47
N ARG A 117 5.36 -3.56 13.76
CA ARG A 117 6.64 -3.97 14.37
C ARG A 117 7.61 -2.79 14.44
N PRO A 118 8.21 -2.51 15.61
CA PRO A 118 9.30 -1.54 15.71
C PRO A 118 10.48 -1.92 14.80
N LEU A 119 10.94 -0.97 13.99
CA LEU A 119 12.06 -1.18 13.06
C LEU A 119 13.29 -0.39 13.52
N PHE A 120 14.44 -1.06 13.56
CA PHE A 120 15.71 -0.45 13.96
C PHE A 120 16.13 0.69 13.01
N SER A 121 15.88 0.52 11.71
CA SER A 121 16.26 1.46 10.65
C SER A 121 15.62 2.85 10.76
N ILE A 122 14.47 2.95 11.44
CA ILE A 122 13.76 4.22 11.68
C ILE A 122 13.78 4.62 13.17
N GLY A 123 14.78 4.14 13.92
CA GLY A 123 14.99 4.48 15.32
C GLY A 123 14.04 3.77 16.28
N ASN A 124 13.74 2.49 16.04
CA ASN A 124 12.84 1.64 16.84
C ASN A 124 11.40 2.18 16.95
N ARG A 125 10.93 2.86 15.90
CA ARG A 125 9.52 3.28 15.78
C ARG A 125 8.71 2.26 15.00
N LYS A 126 7.40 2.21 15.23
CA LYS A 126 6.51 1.41 14.38
C LYS A 126 6.21 2.21 13.11
N PRO A 127 6.16 1.56 11.92
CA PRO A 127 5.72 2.24 10.71
C PRO A 127 4.37 2.96 10.84
N LEU A 128 3.41 2.39 11.58
CA LEU A 128 2.12 3.05 11.83
C LEU A 128 2.23 4.41 12.52
N ASP A 129 3.31 4.67 13.27
CA ASP A 129 3.50 5.95 13.96
C ASP A 129 3.94 7.07 13.00
N LEU A 130 4.20 6.76 11.72
CA LEU A 130 4.74 7.70 10.73
C LEU A 130 3.72 8.04 9.62
N ILE A 131 2.52 7.43 9.62
CA ILE A 131 1.56 7.56 8.51
C ILE A 131 0.79 8.89 8.52
N ASP A 132 0.97 9.72 9.54
CA ASP A 132 0.26 10.99 9.75
C ASP A 132 0.78 12.13 8.84
N VAL A 133 2.01 11.97 8.35
CA VAL A 133 2.71 12.96 7.50
C VAL A 133 3.36 12.31 6.29
N SER A 134 3.41 13.03 5.17
CA SER A 134 3.94 12.53 3.89
C SER A 134 5.41 12.10 3.97
N GLU A 135 6.25 12.86 4.67
CA GLU A 135 7.66 12.50 4.90
C GLU A 135 7.80 11.12 5.57
N GLY A 136 6.88 10.79 6.50
CA GLY A 136 6.86 9.49 7.14
C GLY A 136 6.52 8.37 6.16
N LEU A 137 5.55 8.59 5.28
CA LEU A 137 5.22 7.64 4.20
C LEU A 137 6.41 7.42 3.25
N ASP A 138 7.14 8.49 2.89
CA ASP A 138 8.30 8.41 2.00
C ASP A 138 9.48 7.64 2.63
N ILE A 139 9.70 7.82 3.93
CA ILE A 139 10.65 7.00 4.71
C ILE A 139 10.27 5.52 4.63
N LEU A 140 8.99 5.19 4.81
CA LEU A 140 8.50 3.81 4.76
C LEU A 140 8.61 3.20 3.36
N LYS A 141 8.22 3.95 2.30
CA LYS A 141 8.40 3.52 0.91
C LYS A 141 9.88 3.24 0.61
N SER A 142 10.78 4.12 1.06
CA SER A 142 12.23 3.95 0.93
C SER A 142 12.75 2.71 1.66
N GLU A 143 12.22 2.42 2.85
CA GLU A 143 12.57 1.21 3.60
C GLU A 143 12.18 -0.06 2.83
N ILE A 144 10.97 -0.08 2.27
CA ILE A 144 10.48 -1.21 1.46
C ILE A 144 11.36 -1.39 0.21
N MET A 145 11.69 -0.32 -0.49
CA MET A 145 12.58 -0.37 -1.66
C MET A 145 13.95 -0.95 -1.31
N ARG A 146 14.56 -0.52 -0.19
CA ARG A 146 15.84 -1.09 0.27
C ARG A 146 15.76 -2.60 0.49
N LEU A 147 14.69 -3.06 1.15
CA LEU A 147 14.46 -4.48 1.39
C LEU A 147 14.25 -5.26 0.08
N GLN A 148 13.56 -4.68 -0.90
CA GLN A 148 13.40 -5.26 -2.25
C GLN A 148 14.74 -5.44 -2.97
N HIS A 149 15.68 -4.51 -2.79
CA HIS A 149 17.03 -4.59 -3.34
C HIS A 149 18.00 -5.46 -2.51
N GLY A 150 17.52 -6.14 -1.46
CA GLY A 150 18.34 -7.00 -0.61
C GLY A 150 19.27 -6.25 0.34
N ILE A 151 19.03 -4.96 0.56
CA ILE A 151 19.81 -4.13 1.49
C ILE A 151 19.15 -4.26 2.87
N ALA A 152 19.56 -5.24 3.66
CA ALA A 152 19.16 -5.37 5.06
C ALA A 152 20.08 -4.55 5.98
N ILE A 153 19.54 -3.97 7.05
CA ILE A 153 20.31 -3.37 8.18
C ILE A 153 20.32 -4.37 9.32
#